data_AF-A0A165EKX5-F1
#
_entry.id   AF-A0A165EKX5-F1
#
_cell.length_a   1.000
_cell.length_b   1.000
_cell.length_c   1.000
_cell.angle_alpha   90.00
_cell.angle_beta   90.00
_cell.angle_gamma   90.00
#
_symmetry.space_group_name_H-M   'P 1'
#
loop_
_entity.id
_entity.type
_entity.pdbx_description
1 polymer ?
#
loop_
_entity_poly.entity_id
_entity_poly.type
_entity_poly.pdbx_seq_one_letter_code
_entity_poly.pdbx_strand_id
1 'polypeptide(L)' 'MTIEHFNHIADLIGLKKRSREAVLLMEIEGMTGYSAAKQMDLSESTVSRAHSRFRKAIKEINALAKYLPL' A
#
# COMPACT_ATOMS: atom_id res chain seq x y z
N MET A 1 10.78 2.33 -1.62
CA MET A 1 10.30 0.99 -2.01
C MET A 1 10.31 0.91 -3.52
N THR A 2 10.64 -0.23 -4.13
CA THR A 2 10.55 -0.40 -5.59
C THR A 2 9.11 -0.70 -6.01
N ILE A 3 8.75 -0.39 -7.26
CA ILE A 3 7.42 -0.71 -7.82
C ILE A 3 7.14 -2.22 -7.76
N GLU A 4 8.15 -3.05 -7.99
CA GLU A 4 8.02 -4.51 -7.93
C GLU A 4 7.64 -5.00 -6.52
N HIS A 5 8.35 -4.53 -5.49
CA HIS A 5 8.01 -4.88 -4.10
C HIS A 5 6.61 -4.38 -3.72
N PHE A 6 6.24 -3.18 -4.15
CA PHE A 6 4.91 -2.64 -3.94
C PHE A 6 3.83 -3.56 -4.54
N ASN A 7 3.99 -3.94 -5.81
CA ASN A 7 3.04 -4.79 -6.52
C ASN A 7 2.90 -6.16 -5.84
N HIS A 8 4.02 -6.77 -5.45
CA HIS A 8 4.00 -8.05 -4.75
C HIS A 8 3.21 -7.97 -3.44
N ILE A 9 3.46 -6.95 -2.61
CA ILE A 9 2.71 -6.76 -1.36
C ILE A 9 1.23 -6.49 -1.65
N ALA A 10 0.93 -5.64 -2.63
CA ALA A 10 -0.44 -5.29 -3.01
C ALA A 10 -1.24 -6.51 -3.50
N ASP A 11 -0.59 -7.42 -4.24
CA ASP A 11 -1.17 -8.68 -4.68
C ASP A 11 -1.41 -9.63 -3.50
N LEU A 12 -0.44 -9.78 -2.59
CA LEU A 12 -0.55 -10.64 -1.40
C LEU A 12 -1.75 -10.27 -0.52
N ILE A 13 -2.07 -8.97 -0.39
CA ILE A 13 -3.20 -8.52 0.42
C ILE A 13 -4.49 -8.29 -0.39
N GLY A 14 -4.48 -8.55 -1.70
CA GLY A 14 -5.62 -8.39 -2.58
C GLY A 14 -6.14 -6.95 -2.68
N LEU A 15 -5.26 -5.96 -2.86
CA LEU A 15 -5.70 -4.58 -3.13
C LEU A 15 -6.33 -4.49 -4.52
N LYS A 16 -7.57 -3.98 -4.56
CA LYS A 16 -8.30 -3.65 -5.80
C LYS A 16 -7.59 -2.54 -6.58
N LYS A 17 -7.69 -2.56 -7.92
CA LYS A 17 -6.97 -1.65 -8.85
C LYS A 17 -6.96 -0.16 -8.42
N ARG A 18 -8.12 0.48 -8.22
CA ARG A 18 -8.17 1.91 -7.84
C ARG A 18 -7.57 2.19 -6.46
N SER A 19 -7.79 1.30 -5.47
CA SER A 19 -7.18 1.45 -4.15
C SER A 19 -5.68 1.20 -4.17
N ARG A 20 -5.20 0.28 -5.02
CA ARG A 20 -3.79 0.01 -5.25
C ARG A 20 -3.10 1.25 -5.83
N GLU A 21 -3.67 1.85 -6.88
CA GLU A 21 -3.15 3.08 -7.48
C GLU A 21 -3.10 4.21 -6.44
N ALA A 22 -4.15 4.41 -5.64
CA ALA A 22 -4.14 5.40 -4.56
C ALA A 22 -3.01 5.18 -3.53
N VAL A 23 -2.77 3.93 -3.11
CA VAL A 23 -1.70 3.60 -2.17
C VAL A 23 -0.32 3.76 -2.83
N LEU A 24 -0.18 3.49 -4.12
CA LEU A 24 1.05 3.73 -4.88
C LEU A 24 1.42 5.21 -4.88
N LEU A 25 0.46 6.11 -5.12
CA LEU A 25 0.68 7.55 -5.05
C LEU A 25 1.19 8.00 -3.67
N MET A 26 0.76 7.32 -2.60
CA MET A 26 1.22 7.63 -1.25
C MET A 26 2.62 7.07 -0.96
N GLU A 27 2.88 5.81 -1.30
CA GLU A 27 4.11 5.11 -0.90
C GLU A 27 5.30 5.31 -1.84
N ILE A 28 5.05 5.63 -3.12
CA ILE A 28 6.09 5.85 -4.13
C ILE A 28 6.20 7.34 -4.45
N GLU A 29 5.09 8.01 -4.75
CA GLU A 29 5.07 9.42 -5.16
C GLU A 29 5.03 10.41 -3.98
N GLY A 30 4.88 9.91 -2.74
CA GLY A 30 4.92 10.73 -1.52
C GLY A 30 3.68 11.61 -1.29
N MET A 31 2.55 11.32 -1.96
CA MET A 31 1.32 12.08 -1.76
C MET A 31 0.71 11.84 -0.38
N THR A 32 0.01 12.87 0.13
CA THR A 32 -0.86 12.68 1.29
C THR A 32 -2.08 11.84 0.94
N GLY A 33 -2.68 11.18 1.93
CA GLY A 33 -3.91 10.40 1.72
C GLY A 33 -5.07 11.23 1.17
N TYR A 34 -5.18 12.50 1.59
CA TYR A 34 -6.16 13.45 1.05
C TYR A 34 -5.94 13.71 -0.44
N SER A 35 -4.71 14.04 -0.85
CA SER A 35 -4.39 14.33 -2.25
C SER A 35 -4.58 13.10 -3.14
N ALA A 36 -4.15 11.92 -2.68
CA ALA A 36 -4.37 10.66 -3.39
C ALA A 36 -5.86 10.32 -3.53
N ALA A 37 -6.66 10.54 -2.48
CA ALA A 37 -8.11 10.33 -2.52
C ALA A 37 -8.78 11.26 -3.55
N LYS A 38 -8.42 12.53 -3.56
CA LYS A 38 -8.92 13.52 -4.53
C LYS A 38 -8.55 13.17 -5.97
N GLN A 39 -7.28 12.81 -6.22
CA GLN A 39 -6.81 12.46 -7.56
C GLN A 39 -7.46 11.17 -8.08
N MET A 40 -7.66 10.19 -7.20
CA MET A 40 -8.24 8.91 -7.57
C MET A 40 -9.77 8.90 -7.55
N ASP A 41 -10.42 10.01 -7.20
CA ASP A 41 -11.88 10.11 -7.03
C ASP A 41 -12.41 8.97 -6.12
N LEU A 42 -11.82 8.88 -4.92
CA LEU A 42 -12.16 7.93 -3.87
C LEU A 42 -12.43 8.67 -2.57
N SER A 43 -13.24 8.07 -1.68
CA SER A 43 -13.34 8.60 -0.32
C SER A 43 -12.01 8.46 0.43
N GLU A 44 -11.64 9.46 1.22
CA GLU A 44 -10.47 9.41 2.09
C GLU A 44 -10.48 8.18 3.01
N SER A 45 -11.66 7.80 3.50
CA SER A 45 -11.83 6.59 4.33
C SER A 45 -11.43 5.31 3.59
N THR A 46 -11.72 5.22 2.29
CA THR A 46 -11.35 4.08 1.45
C THR A 46 -9.83 4.02 1.26
N VAL A 47 -9.22 5.15 0.96
CA VAL A 47 -7.76 5.26 0.79
C VAL A 47 -7.04 4.96 2.12
N SER A 48 -7.50 5.55 3.22
CA SER A 48 -6.96 5.32 4.56
C SER A 48 -7.00 3.85 4.97
N ARG A 49 -8.13 3.16 4.75
CA ARG A 49 -8.25 1.72 5.04
C ARG A 49 -7.31 0.89 4.16
N ALA A 50 -7.20 1.20 2.87
CA ALA A 50 -6.30 0.48 1.96
C ALA A 50 -4.83 0.68 2.36
N HIS A 51 -4.45 1.92 2.68
CA HIS A 51 -3.10 2.26 3.13
C HIS A 51 -2.75 1.60 4.47
N SER A 52 -3.66 1.62 5.44
CA SER A 52 -3.48 0.94 6.73
C SER A 52 -3.25 -0.56 6.56
N ARG A 53 -4.05 -1.24 5.72
CA ARG A 53 -3.85 -2.66 5.41
C ARG A 53 -2.49 -2.93 4.77
N PHE A 54 -2.08 -2.09 3.83
CA PHE A 54 -0.77 -2.19 3.17
C PHE A 54 0.39 -2.01 4.15
N ARG A 55 0.35 -0.99 5.01
CA ARG A 55 1.38 -0.75 6.04
C ARG A 55 1.44 -1.87 7.07
N LYS A 56 0.29 -2.45 7.44
CA LYS A 56 0.24 -3.63 8.31
C LYS A 56 0.94 -4.82 7.65
N ALA A 57 0.68 -5.07 6.37
CA ALA A 57 1.33 -6.14 5.62
C ALA A 57 2.86 -6.00 5.59
N ILE A 58 3.37 -4.79 5.33
CA ILE A 58 4.81 -4.51 5.40
C ILE A 58 5.36 -4.85 6.79
N LYS A 59 4.66 -4.43 7.85
CA LYS A 59 5.09 -4.69 9.23
C LYS A 59 5.19 -6.18 9.53
N GLU A 60 4.20 -6.96 9.10
CA GLU A 60 4.20 -8.42 9.27
C GLU A 60 5.32 -9.10 8.45
N ILE A 61 5.50 -8.70 7.18
CA ILE A 61 6.57 -9.22 6.32
C ILE A 61 7.94 -8.96 6.94
N ASN A 62 8.19 -7.73 7.40
CA ASN A 62 9.44 -7.38 8.07
C ASN A 62 9.63 -8.16 9.39
N ALA A 63 8.54 -8.43 10.11
CA ALA A 63 8.57 -9.24 11.32
C ALA A 63 8.83 -10.73 11.02
N LEU A 64 8.47 -11.23 9.83
CA LEU A 64 8.77 -12.60 9.40
C LEU A 64 10.18 -12.73 8.81
N ALA A 65 10.72 -11.66 8.21
CA ALA A 65 12.02 -11.68 7.57
C ALA A 65 13.16 -12.13 8.49
N LYS A 66 13.07 -11.85 9.80
CA LYS A 66 14.04 -12.34 10.82
C LYS A 66 14.08 -13.86 10.98
N TYR A 67 13.12 -14.60 10.43
CA TYR A 67 13.03 -16.05 10.53
C TYR A 67 13.29 -16.76 9.19
N LEU A 68 13.56 -16.02 8.11
CA LEU A 68 13.88 -16.62 6.82
C LEU A 68 15.33 -17.15 6.86
N PRO A 69 15.58 -18.42 6.49
CA PRO A 69 16.93 -18.90 6.31
C PRO A 69 17.58 -18.13 5.14
N LEU A 70 18.75 -17.56 5.42
CA LEU A 70 19.60 -16.86 4.44
C LEU A 70 20.07 -17.82 3.33
#